data_AF-A0A6V7HMX2-F1
#
_entry.id   AF-A0A6V7HMX2-F1
#
_cell.length_a   1.000
_cell.length_b   1.000
_cell.length_c   1.000
_cell.angle_alpha   90.00
_cell.angle_beta   90.00
_cell.angle_gamma   90.00
#
_symmetry.space_group_name_H-M   'P 1'
#
loop_
_entity.id
_entity.type
_entity.pdbx_description
1 polymer ?
#
loop_
_entity_poly.entity_id
_entity_poly.type
_entity_poly.pdbx_seq_one_letter_code
_entity_poly.pdbx_strand_id
1 'polypeptide(L)' 'GPIHDWVLAHRIHHKFYGTDKDPYNHNKGFFYSHIVANISSNPENYEQIAKVIDMRDLESDIYVWLQK' A
#
# COMPACT_ATOMS: atom_id res chain seq x y z
N GLY A 1 -4.55 -8.51 0.10
CA GLY A 1 -5.79 -8.66 -0.67
C GLY A 1 -5.48 -9.14 -2.07
N PRO A 2 -6.38 -8.89 -3.03
CA PRO A 2 -6.16 -9.03 -4.46
C PRO A 2 -4.86 -8.37 -4.94
N ILE A 3 -4.41 -8.70 -6.15
CA ILE A 3 -3.21 -8.11 -6.77
C ILE A 3 -3.28 -6.56 -6.72
N HIS A 4 -4.47 -6.00 -6.93
CA HIS A 4 -4.72 -4.56 -6.85
C HIS A 4 -4.26 -3.94 -5.52
N ASP A 5 -4.75 -4.46 -4.39
CA ASP A 5 -4.42 -3.95 -3.05
C ASP A 5 -2.93 -4.06 -2.75
N TRP A 6 -2.33 -5.20 -3.09
CA TRP A 6 -0.92 -5.45 -2.80
C TRP A 6 -0.04 -4.48 -3.58
N VAL A 7 -0.31 -4.28 -4.87
CA VAL A 7 0.44 -3.34 -5.70
C VAL A 7 0.24 -1.90 -5.23
N LEU A 8 -0.98 -1.51 -4.83
CA LEU A 8 -1.23 -0.18 -4.26
C LEU A 8 -0.38 0.06 -3.02
N ALA A 9 -0.46 -0.83 -2.02
CA ALA A 9 0.31 -0.72 -0.79
C ALA A 9 1.82 -0.73 -1.04
N HIS A 10 2.29 -1.58 -1.97
CA HIS A 10 3.71 -1.66 -2.33
C HIS A 10 4.20 -0.40 -3.06
N ARG A 11 3.40 0.18 -3.96
CA ARG A 11 3.72 1.46 -4.60
C ARG A 11 3.78 2.61 -3.59
N ILE A 12 2.87 2.64 -2.62
CA ILE A 12 2.90 3.60 -1.51
C ILE A 12 4.20 3.42 -0.71
N HIS A 13 4.55 2.19 -0.36
CA HIS A 13 5.79 1.87 0.35
C HIS A 13 7.04 2.39 -0.37
N HIS A 14 7.18 2.12 -1.66
CA HIS A 14 8.33 2.62 -2.44
C HIS A 14 8.32 4.15 -2.60
N LYS A 15 7.16 4.76 -2.86
CA LYS A 15 7.05 6.21 -3.07
C LYS A 15 7.34 7.02 -1.82
N PHE A 16 6.97 6.51 -0.65
CA PHE A 16 7.06 7.20 0.63
C PHE A 16 8.02 6.54 1.63
N TYR A 17 8.92 5.70 1.13
CA TYR A 17 9.83 4.87 1.92
C TYR A 17 10.46 5.60 3.12
N GLY A 18 10.30 5.03 4.31
CA GLY A 18 10.89 5.57 5.55
C GLY A 18 10.17 6.81 6.13
N THR A 19 9.12 7.32 5.49
CA THR A 19 8.29 8.41 6.02
C THR A 19 7.06 7.87 6.76
N ASP A 20 6.30 8.74 7.44
CA ASP A 20 5.07 8.34 8.12
C ASP A 20 3.96 7.86 7.19
N LYS A 21 4.06 8.17 5.89
CA LYS A 21 3.13 7.73 4.84
C LYS A 21 3.44 6.31 4.34
N ASP A 22 4.57 5.74 4.70
CA ASP A 22 4.92 4.36 4.39
C ASP A 22 4.18 3.39 5.34
N PRO A 23 3.28 2.53 4.82
CA PRO A 23 2.55 1.57 5.65
C PRO A 23 3.49 0.56 6.33
N TYR A 24 4.67 0.28 5.75
CA TYR A 24 5.66 -0.67 6.27
C TYR A 24 6.90 0.05 6.82
N ASN A 25 6.74 1.28 7.32
CA ASN A 25 7.84 2.11 7.78
C ASN A 25 8.73 1.40 8.82
N HIS A 26 9.96 1.10 8.43
CA HIS A 26 10.98 0.42 9.25
C HIS A 26 11.44 1.24 10.46
N ASN A 27 11.29 2.58 10.43
CA ASN A 27 11.63 3.45 11.57
C ASN A 27 10.71 3.22 12.78
N LYS A 28 9.55 2.58 12.59
CA LYS A 28 8.64 2.16 13.67
C LYS A 28 9.05 0.82 14.32
N GLY A 29 10.14 0.21 13.85
CA GLY A 29 10.74 -1.00 14.42
C GLY A 29 10.36 -2.30 13.69
N PHE A 30 11.15 -3.36 13.93
CA PHE A 30 11.05 -4.64 13.23
C PHE A 30 9.65 -5.28 13.33
N PHE A 31 9.10 -5.37 14.54
CA PHE A 31 7.77 -5.95 14.74
C PHE A 31 6.68 -5.17 14.03
N TYR A 32 6.83 -3.84 13.93
CA TYR A 32 5.87 -3.02 13.22
C TYR A 32 5.88 -3.32 11.72
N SER A 33 7.05 -3.18 11.08
CA SER A 33 7.17 -3.31 9.63
C SER A 33 6.90 -4.72 9.10
N HIS A 34 7.06 -5.76 9.94
CA HIS A 34 6.90 -7.16 9.53
C HIS A 34 5.56 -7.77 9.96
N ILE A 35 5.01 -7.39 11.11
CA ILE A 35 3.79 -8.01 11.66
C ILE A 35 2.66 -7.00 11.75
N VAL A 36 2.85 -5.93 12.54
CA VAL A 36 1.76 -5.00 12.88
C VAL A 36 1.19 -4.32 11.64
N ALA A 37 2.04 -3.87 10.73
CA ALA A 37 1.64 -3.20 9.50
C ALA A 37 0.78 -4.09 8.57
N ASN A 38 0.94 -5.41 8.64
CA ASN A 38 0.18 -6.36 7.82
C ASN A 38 -1.19 -6.72 8.42
N ILE A 39 -1.41 -6.47 9.71
CA ILE A 39 -2.65 -6.80 10.42
C ILE A 39 -3.43 -5.56 10.89
N SER A 40 -2.78 -4.40 10.92
CA SER A 40 -3.40 -3.14 11.33
C SER A 40 -4.20 -2.52 10.20
N SER A 41 -5.26 -1.81 10.55
CA SER A 41 -5.99 -0.98 9.61
C SER A 41 -5.11 0.12 9.02
N ASN A 42 -5.49 0.55 7.82
CA ASN A 42 -4.76 1.55 7.03
C ASN A 42 -4.42 2.81 7.87
N PRO A 43 -3.22 3.38 7.69
CA PRO A 43 -2.80 4.59 8.39
C PRO A 43 -3.73 5.78 8.11
N GLU A 44 -3.77 6.76 9.02
CA GLU A 44 -4.48 8.01 8.79
C GLU A 44 -4.09 8.61 7.44
N ASN A 45 -5.08 9.00 6.64
CA ASN A 45 -4.94 9.54 5.28
C ASN A 45 -4.59 8.54 4.17
N TYR A 46 -4.66 7.22 4.40
CA TYR A 46 -4.39 6.23 3.36
C TYR A 46 -5.21 6.44 2.08
N GLU A 47 -6.49 6.79 2.18
CA GLU A 47 -7.32 7.08 0.99
C GLU A 47 -6.82 8.29 0.19
N GLN A 48 -6.31 9.32 0.87
CA GLN A 48 -5.75 10.50 0.22
C GLN A 48 -4.40 10.17 -0.44
N ILE A 49 -3.59 9.34 0.22
CA ILE A 49 -2.31 8.86 -0.31
C ILE A 49 -2.54 7.93 -1.51
N ALA A 50 -3.55 7.06 -1.46
CA ALA A 50 -3.89 6.16 -2.55
C ALA A 50 -4.25 6.92 -3.84
N LYS A 51 -4.95 8.05 -3.73
CA LYS A 51 -5.31 8.90 -4.89
C LYS A 51 -4.12 9.47 -5.65
N VAL A 52 -2.94 9.56 -5.04
CA VAL A 52 -1.72 10.07 -5.70
C VAL A 52 -0.84 8.96 -6.29
N ILE A 53 -1.27 7.71 -6.21
CA ILE A 53 -0.61 6.56 -6.83
C ILE A 53 -1.26 6.30 -8.18
N ASP A 54 -0.45 6.28 -9.24
CA ASP A 54 -0.93 5.84 -10.54
C ASP A 54 -1.21 4.34 -10.48
N MET A 55 -2.40 3.93 -10.88
CA MET A 55 -2.86 2.53 -10.92
C MET A 55 -3.49 2.19 -12.29
N ARG A 56 -3.37 3.08 -13.28
CA ARG A 56 -4.04 2.94 -14.59
C ARG A 56 -3.68 1.66 -15.33
N ASP A 57 -2.47 1.17 -15.14
CA ASP A 57 -2.00 -0.09 -15.71
C ASP A 57 -2.77 -1.30 -15.16
N LEU A 58 -3.05 -1.32 -13.86
CA LEU A 58 -3.83 -2.38 -13.24
C LEU A 58 -5.32 -2.25 -13.54
N GLU A 59 -5.85 -1.02 -13.61
CA GLU A 59 -7.25 -0.79 -13.99
C GLU A 59 -7.52 -1.11 -15.48
N SER A 60 -6.48 -1.13 -16.31
CA SER A 60 -6.57 -1.53 -17.73
C SER A 60 -6.40 -3.04 -17.94
N ASP A 61 -5.93 -3.77 -16.93
CA ASP A 61 -5.78 -5.23 -16.98
C ASP A 61 -7.06 -5.91 -16.50
N ILE A 62 -7.75 -6.57 -17.44
CA ILE A 62 -9.03 -7.25 -17.16
C ILE A 62 -8.92 -8.33 -16.09
N TYR A 63 -7.79 -9.05 -16.01
CA TYR A 63 -7.63 -10.13 -15.05
C TYR A 63 -7.39 -9.59 -13.65
N VAL A 64 -6.66 -8.49 -13.53
CA VAL A 64 -6.46 -7.81 -12.24
C VAL A 64 -7.75 -7.13 -11.78
N TRP A 65 -8.47 -6.48 -12.70
CA TRP A 65 -9.74 -5.82 -12.40
C TRP A 65 -10.80 -6.80 -11.89
N LEU A 66 -10.90 -8.00 -12.48
CA LEU A 66 -11.84 -9.04 -12.04
C LEU A 66 -11.58 -9.60 -10.63
N GLN A 67 -10.37 -9.43 -10.10
CA GLN A 67 -10.02 -9.87 -8.74
C GLN A 67 -10.37 -8.84 -7.66
N LYS A 68 -10.63 -7.60 -8.07
CA LYS A 68 -10.84 -6.46 -7.18
C LYS A 68 -12.17 -6.54 -6.44
#